data_AF-A0A5J4PEL0-F1
#
_entry.id   AF-A0A5J4PEL0-F1
#
_cell.length_a   1.000
_cell.length_b   1.000
_cell.length_c   1.000
_cell.angle_alpha   90.00
_cell.angle_beta   90.00
_cell.angle_gamma   90.00
#
_symmetry.space_group_name_H-M   'P 1'
#
loop_
_entity.id
_entity.type
_entity.pdbx_description
1 polymer ?
#
loop_
_entity_poly.entity_id
_entity_poly.type
_entity_poly.pdbx_seq_one_letter_code
_entity_poly.pdbx_strand_id
1 'polypeptide(L)'
;MEEIIVTEANYDAIMARINELLLLTDECSPMDDVNMIELDRLSDLIIAFDKKRCPIRKPTRLDIIQLRLEEMCIRITVFWRTHFRIRKHDITQQTRRVF
;
A
#
# COMPACT_ATOMS: atom_id res chain seq x y z
N MET A 1 16.82 -19.01 9.04
CA MET A 1 16.19 -17.94 8.24
C MET A 1 16.06 -18.49 6.84
N GLU A 2 14.86 -18.63 6.30
CA GLU A 2 14.69 -19.03 4.90
C GLU A 2 15.31 -17.95 4.01
N GLU A 3 16.23 -18.38 3.15
CA GLU A 3 16.86 -17.51 2.17
C GLU A 3 15.84 -17.26 1.06
N ILE A 4 15.38 -16.03 0.91
CA ILE A 4 14.44 -15.66 -0.15
C ILE A 4 15.25 -15.53 -1.45
N ILE A 5 15.11 -16.50 -2.35
CA ILE A 5 15.86 -16.63 -3.62
C ILE A 5 15.22 -15.80 -4.76
N VAL A 6 14.13 -15.09 -4.49
CA VAL A 6 13.39 -14.33 -5.51
C VAL A 6 14.21 -13.12 -5.97
N THR A 7 14.46 -13.03 -7.27
CA THR A 7 14.99 -11.86 -7.96
C THR A 7 13.85 -11.01 -8.53
N GLU A 8 14.07 -9.73 -8.83
CA GLU A 8 13.03 -8.88 -9.45
C GLU A 8 12.49 -9.49 -10.76
N ALA A 9 13.35 -10.12 -11.55
CA ALA A 9 12.94 -10.80 -12.79
C ALA A 9 12.00 -11.99 -12.55
N ASN A 10 12.17 -12.72 -11.44
CA ASN A 10 11.31 -13.85 -11.10
C ASN A 10 10.01 -13.39 -10.44
N TYR A 11 10.00 -12.22 -9.77
CA TYR A 11 8.82 -11.69 -9.11
C TYR A 11 7.64 -11.51 -10.09
N ASP A 12 7.90 -10.88 -11.24
CA ASP A 12 6.86 -10.63 -12.25
C ASP A 12 6.31 -11.94 -12.84
N ALA A 13 7.17 -12.94 -13.05
CA ALA A 13 6.76 -14.25 -13.54
C ALA A 13 5.91 -15.01 -12.51
N ILE A 14 6.29 -14.98 -11.23
CA ILE A 14 5.52 -15.60 -10.15
C ILE A 14 4.18 -14.87 -9.99
N MET A 15 4.15 -13.54 -10.07
CA MET A 15 2.92 -12.77 -10.02
C MET A 15 1.99 -13.07 -11.19
N ALA A 16 2.52 -13.21 -12.41
CA ALA A 16 1.72 -13.63 -13.56
C ALA A 16 1.09 -15.01 -13.30
N ARG A 17 1.85 -15.96 -12.77
CA ARG A 17 1.36 -17.30 -12.43
C ARG A 17 0.28 -17.28 -11.34
N ILE A 18 0.46 -16.49 -10.29
CA ILE A 18 -0.57 -16.31 -9.25
C ILE A 18 -1.86 -15.76 -9.85
N ASN A 19 -1.77 -14.75 -10.71
CA ASN A 19 -2.95 -14.19 -11.36
C ASN A 19 -3.69 -15.21 -12.24
N GLU A 20 -2.98 -16.10 -12.93
CA GLU A 20 -3.59 -17.21 -13.66
C GLU A 20 -4.30 -18.19 -12.70
N LEU A 21 -3.63 -18.58 -11.61
CA LEU A 21 -4.19 -19.51 -10.63
C LEU A 21 -5.45 -18.95 -9.95
N LEU A 22 -5.51 -17.65 -9.69
CA LEU A 22 -6.69 -16.97 -9.16
C LEU A 22 -7.91 -17.01 -10.10
N LEU A 23 -7.70 -17.15 -11.40
CA LEU A 23 -8.80 -17.32 -12.37
C LEU A 23 -9.30 -18.76 -12.45
N LEU A 24 -8.45 -19.72 -12.10
CA LEU A 24 -8.76 -21.15 -12.17
C LEU A 24 -9.37 -21.68 -10.87
N THR A 25 -9.19 -20.95 -9.78
CA THR A 25 -9.50 -21.43 -8.44
C THR A 25 -10.57 -20.58 -7.79
N ASP A 26 -11.63 -21.22 -7.32
CA ASP A 26 -12.72 -20.56 -6.59
C ASP A 26 -12.56 -20.74 -5.07
N GLU A 27 -13.22 -19.90 -4.27
CA GLU A 27 -13.20 -19.95 -2.80
C GLU A 27 -13.72 -21.27 -2.23
N CYS A 28 -14.49 -22.02 -3.04
CA CYS A 28 -15.00 -23.35 -2.68
C CYS A 28 -14.06 -24.51 -3.07
N SER A 29 -12.90 -24.21 -3.69
CA SER A 29 -11.98 -25.24 -4.15
C SER A 29 -11.38 -25.98 -2.95
N PRO A 30 -11.32 -27.32 -3.01
CA PRO A 30 -10.72 -28.11 -1.93
C PRO A 30 -9.24 -27.71 -1.77
N MET A 31 -8.79 -27.58 -0.52
CA MET A 31 -7.40 -27.21 -0.22
C MET A 31 -6.37 -28.24 -0.71
N ASP A 32 -6.81 -29.47 -0.98
CA ASP A 32 -5.98 -30.53 -1.54
C ASP A 32 -5.83 -30.42 -3.07
N ASP A 33 -6.52 -29.48 -3.74
CA ASP A 33 -6.33 -29.26 -5.17
C ASP A 33 -4.92 -28.75 -5.46
N VAL A 34 -4.35 -29.26 -6.56
CA VAL A 34 -2.97 -28.95 -6.95
C VAL A 34 -2.80 -27.45 -7.21
N ASN A 35 -3.82 -26.79 -7.78
CA ASN A 35 -3.79 -25.36 -8.04
C ASN A 35 -3.81 -24.53 -6.75
N MET A 36 -4.57 -24.96 -5.74
CA MET A 36 -4.60 -24.32 -4.42
C MET A 36 -3.25 -24.45 -3.70
N ILE A 37 -2.64 -25.64 -3.73
CA ILE A 37 -1.34 -25.87 -3.11
C ILE A 37 -0.24 -25.05 -3.80
N GLU A 38 -0.28 -24.95 -5.13
CA GLU A 38 0.67 -24.11 -5.88
C GLU A 38 0.47 -22.63 -5.53
N LEU A 39 -0.78 -22.16 -5.55
CA LEU A 39 -1.14 -20.77 -5.23
C LEU A 39 -0.68 -20.37 -3.82
N ASP A 40 -0.91 -21.23 -2.83
CA ASP A 40 -0.51 -21.00 -1.43
C ASP A 40 1.00 -20.82 -1.32
N ARG A 41 1.78 -21.74 -1.90
CA ARG A 41 3.26 -21.70 -1.87
C ARG A 41 3.84 -20.47 -2.59
N LEU A 42 3.31 -20.13 -3.76
CA LEU A 42 3.78 -18.97 -4.52
C LEU A 42 3.41 -17.66 -3.80
N SER A 43 2.23 -17.62 -3.18
CA SER A 43 1.79 -16.47 -2.38
C SER A 43 2.70 -16.26 -1.17
N ASP A 44 3.01 -17.32 -0.43
CA ASP A 44 3.94 -17.26 0.71
C ASP A 44 5.33 -16.74 0.30
N LEU A 45 5.83 -17.21 -0.85
CA LEU A 45 7.12 -16.80 -1.39
C LEU A 45 7.16 -15.29 -1.68
N ILE A 46 6.13 -14.76 -2.34
CA ILE A 46 6.01 -13.33 -2.64
C ILE A 46 5.81 -12.50 -1.38
N ILE A 47 4.96 -12.95 -0.45
CA ILE A 47 4.72 -12.27 0.81
C ILE A 47 6.04 -12.13 1.60
N ALA A 48 6.86 -13.18 1.61
CA ALA A 48 8.17 -13.14 2.26
C ALA A 48 9.11 -12.12 1.59
N PHE A 49 9.14 -12.10 0.26
CA PHE A 49 9.92 -11.13 -0.52
C PHE A 49 9.47 -9.68 -0.26
N ASP A 50 8.16 -9.42 -0.29
CA ASP A 50 7.57 -8.10 -0.07
C ASP A 50 7.79 -7.60 1.36
N LYS A 51 7.62 -8.46 2.37
CA LYS A 51 7.89 -8.11 3.78
C LYS A 51 9.34 -7.66 3.98
N LYS A 52 10.28 -8.23 3.25
CA LYS A 52 11.70 -7.84 3.32
C LYS A 52 11.96 -6.47 2.68
N ARG A 53 11.27 -6.15 1.58
CA ARG A 53 11.45 -4.91 0.82
C ARG A 53 10.63 -3.73 1.39
N CYS A 54 9.40 -4.00 1.79
CA CYS A 54 8.43 -3.07 2.34
C CYS A 54 8.00 -3.54 3.73
N PRO A 55 8.84 -3.34 4.77
CA PRO A 55 8.47 -3.72 6.12
C PRO A 55 7.20 -2.99 6.55
N ILE A 56 6.26 -3.72 7.14
CA ILE A 56 5.01 -3.18 7.67
C ILE A 56 5.37 -2.26 8.86
N ARG A 57 5.60 -0.98 8.57
CA ARG A 57 5.86 0.03 9.59
C ARG A 57 4.53 0.57 10.11
N LYS A 58 4.48 0.88 11.41
CA LYS A 58 3.38 1.66 11.97
C LYS A 58 3.20 2.95 11.16
N PRO A 59 1.99 3.25 10.66
CA PRO A 59 1.75 4.47 9.91
C PRO A 59 2.03 5.68 10.79
N THR A 60 2.55 6.75 10.18
CA THR A 60 2.70 8.03 10.87
C THR A 60 1.32 8.66 11.08
N ARG A 61 1.25 9.65 12.00
CA ARG A 61 0.01 10.41 12.20
C ARG A 61 -0.48 11.08 10.91
N LEU A 62 0.45 11.49 10.04
CA LEU A 62 0.13 12.07 8.74
C LEU A 62 -0.47 11.03 7.80
N ASP A 63 0.12 9.83 7.74
CA ASP A 63 -0.42 8.72 6.92
C ASP A 63 -1.85 8.39 7.34
N ILE A 64 -2.13 8.33 8.66
CA ILE A 64 -3.48 8.07 9.18
C ILE A 64 -4.48 9.15 8.74
N ILE A 65 -4.10 10.43 8.83
CA ILE A 65 -4.95 11.54 8.40
C ILE A 65 -5.17 11.49 6.89
N GLN A 66 -4.13 11.19 6.12
CA GLN A 66 -4.21 11.08 4.67
C GLN A 66 -5.12 9.92 4.24
N LEU A 67 -4.97 8.75 4.85
CA LEU A 67 -5.85 7.60 4.61
C LEU A 67 -7.33 7.94 4.90
N ARG A 68 -7.61 8.62 6.02
CA ARG A 68 -8.97 9.09 6.34
C ARG A 68 -9.52 10.05 5.30
N LEU A 69 -8.69 10.94 4.77
CA LEU A 69 -9.10 11.89 3.73
C LEU A 69 -9.36 11.19 2.40
N GLU A 70 -8.53 10.19 2.05
CA GLU A 70 -8.71 9.36 0.85
C GLU A 70 -9.99 8.52 0.93
N GLU A 71 -10.26 7.87 2.07
CA GLU A 71 -11.51 7.14 2.34
C GLU A 71 -12.76 8.02 2.18
N MET A 72 -12.66 9.29 2.57
CA MET A 72 -13.76 10.26 2.46
C MET A 72 -13.84 10.92 1.08
N CYS A 73 -12.99 10.53 0.12
CA CYS A 73 -12.86 11.17 -1.20
C CYS A 73 -12.56 12.69 -1.11
N ILE A 74 -11.91 13.13 -0.04
CA ILE A 74 -11.56 14.53 0.18
C ILE A 74 -10.09 14.73 -0.19
N ARG A 75 -9.82 15.54 -1.21
CA ARG A 75 -8.45 15.94 -1.49
C ARG A 75 -7.94 16.82 -0.35
N ILE A 76 -6.76 16.52 0.18
CA ILE A 76 -6.14 17.27 1.28
C ILE A 76 -6.13 18.78 1.02
N THR A 77 -5.87 19.22 -0.22
CA THR A 77 -5.90 20.63 -0.64
C THR A 77 -7.28 21.29 -0.51
N VAL A 78 -8.35 20.51 -0.64
CA VAL A 78 -9.73 20.98 -0.50
C VAL A 78 -10.07 21.07 0.99
N PHE A 79 -9.70 20.07 1.78
CA PHE A 79 -9.86 20.09 3.24
C PHE A 79 -9.22 21.32 3.89
N TRP A 80 -7.96 21.62 3.55
CA TRP A 80 -7.27 22.80 4.07
C TRP A 80 -7.96 24.11 3.68
N ARG A 81 -8.62 24.18 2.51
CA ARG A 81 -9.34 25.38 2.05
C ARG A 81 -10.71 25.55 2.69
N THR A 82 -11.41 24.45 3.00
CA THR A 82 -12.78 24.48 3.55
C THR A 82 -12.79 24.59 5.07
N HIS A 83 -11.88 23.88 5.76
CA HIS A 83 -11.84 23.83 7.23
C HIS A 83 -10.85 24.81 7.86
N PHE A 84 -9.74 25.13 7.19
CA PHE A 84 -8.79 26.13 7.69
C PHE A 84 -8.89 27.40 6.84
N ARG A 85 -9.57 28.41 7.39
CA ARG A 85 -9.67 29.74 6.77
C ARG A 85 -8.34 30.50 6.92
N ILE A 86 -7.26 29.99 6.34
CA ILE A 86 -5.98 30.71 6.28
C ILE A 86 -6.13 31.79 5.21
N ARG A 87 -6.37 33.03 5.65
CA ARG A 87 -6.35 34.18 4.75
C ARG A 87 -4.91 34.37 4.28
N LYS A 88 -4.67 34.28 2.96
CA LYS A 88 -3.37 34.58 2.33
C LYS A 88 -2.81 35.97 2.70
N HIS A 89 -3.63 36.86 3.27
CA HIS A 89 -3.24 38.18 3.73
C HIS A 89 -2.44 38.19 5.06
N ASP A 90 -2.46 37.11 5.86
CA ASP A 90 -1.73 37.09 7.15
C ASP A 90 -0.26 36.70 7.02
N ILE A 91 0.11 35.93 5.99
CA ILE A 91 1.51 35.47 5.82
C ILE A 91 2.43 36.65 5.45
N THR A 92 1.91 37.69 4.81
CA THR A 92 2.68 38.88 4.39
C THR A 92 2.85 39.94 5.48
N GLN A 93 2.05 39.91 6.56
CA GLN A 93 2.20 40.86 7.68
C GLN A 93 3.14 40.33 8.78
N GLN A 94 3.25 38.99 8.92
CA GLN A 94 4.09 38.40 9.96
C GLN A 94 5.60 38.48 9.64
N THR A 95 5.99 38.53 8.36
CA THR A 95 7.41 38.70 7.97
C THR A 95 7.88 40.15 7.94
N ARG A 96 7.00 41.12 8.23
CA ARG A 96 7.34 42.55 8.29
C ARG A 96 7.51 43.10 9.71
N ARG A 97 7.40 42.25 10.73
CA ARG A 97 7.54 42.61 12.15
C ARG A 97 8.73 41.95 12.85
N VAL A 98 9.69 41.46 12.07
CA VAL A 98 10.99 40.98 12.56
C VAL A 98 12.09 41.42 11.60
N PHE A 99 12.20 42.73 11.34
CA PHE A 99 13.41 43.43 10.92
C PHE A 99 13.26 44.91 11.30
#